data_AF-A0A090R5Z7-F1
#
_entry.id   AF-A0A090R5Z7-F1
#
_cell.length_a   1.000
_cell.length_b   1.000
_cell.length_c   1.000
_cell.angle_alpha   90.00
_cell.angle_beta   90.00
_cell.angle_gamma   90.00
#
_symmetry.space_group_name_H-M   'P 1'
#
loop_
_entity.id
_entity.type
_entity.pdbx_description
1 polymer ?
#
loop_
_entity_poly.entity_id
_entity_poly.type
_entity_poly.pdbx_seq_one_letter_code
_entity_poly.pdbx_strand_id
1 'polypeptide(L)'
;MNYPQSLPHSHKQLLSHILAVFTQDPRIVGIGASGSYASDTMDQYSDLDLVIAINPDDYAAVMEERFTLIEQLEGKVAAFTGEHVGEPRLVIALFAPHALHVDFKFVALPDAAVRVDDTKVVWERDGQLSAIYAQSTPHYPCPTPQW
;
A
#
# COMPACT_ATOMS: atom_id res chain seq x y z
N MET A 1 -4.17 6.63 -15.14
CA MET A 1 -3.87 5.34 -14.49
C MET A 1 -4.69 4.27 -15.18
N ASN A 2 -4.06 3.14 -15.54
CA ASN A 2 -4.79 1.96 -15.99
C ASN A 2 -5.13 1.15 -14.73
N TYR A 3 -6.38 1.26 -14.27
CA TYR A 3 -6.88 0.44 -13.17
C TYR A 3 -7.16 -1.00 -13.66
N PRO A 4 -7.10 -2.01 -12.77
CA PRO A 4 -7.57 -3.35 -13.08
C PRO A 4 -9.03 -3.33 -13.52
N GLN A 5 -9.42 -4.21 -14.45
CA GLN A 5 -10.81 -4.30 -14.92
C GLN A 5 -11.75 -4.76 -13.81
N SER A 6 -11.24 -5.59 -12.90
CA SER A 6 -11.96 -6.13 -11.75
C SER A 6 -12.17 -5.13 -10.60
N LEU A 7 -11.50 -3.96 -10.62
CA LEU A 7 -11.54 -2.99 -9.53
C LEU A 7 -12.98 -2.49 -9.27
N PRO A 8 -13.58 -2.80 -8.10
CA PRO A 8 -14.92 -2.31 -7.79
C PRO A 8 -14.95 -0.79 -7.68
N HIS A 9 -16.11 -0.20 -7.96
CA HIS A 9 -16.28 1.24 -7.95
C HIS A 9 -15.95 1.88 -6.59
N SER A 10 -16.37 1.25 -5.50
CA SER A 10 -16.11 1.69 -4.13
C SER A 10 -14.60 1.74 -3.82
N HIS A 11 -13.86 0.70 -4.21
CA HIS A 11 -12.41 0.63 -4.04
C HIS A 11 -11.71 1.68 -4.87
N LYS A 12 -12.15 1.90 -6.12
CA LYS A 12 -11.61 2.96 -6.98
C LYS A 12 -11.79 4.36 -6.39
N GLN A 13 -12.96 4.65 -5.82
CA GLN A 13 -13.22 5.94 -5.16
C GLN A 13 -12.31 6.13 -3.96
N LEU A 14 -12.21 5.11 -3.08
CA LEU A 14 -11.33 5.17 -1.92
C LEU A 14 -9.85 5.29 -2.31
N LEU A 15 -9.38 4.50 -3.29
CA LEU A 15 -8.00 4.60 -3.80
C LEU A 15 -7.73 6.00 -4.36
N SER A 16 -8.66 6.59 -5.11
CA SER A 16 -8.49 7.94 -5.65
C SER A 16 -8.36 8.99 -4.54
N HIS A 17 -9.14 8.85 -3.45
CA HIS A 17 -9.07 9.71 -2.27
C HIS A 17 -7.75 9.55 -1.52
N ILE A 18 -7.32 8.30 -1.29
CA ILE A 18 -6.02 8.00 -0.69
C ILE A 18 -4.89 8.65 -1.47
N LEU A 19 -4.87 8.47 -2.80
CA LEU A 19 -3.87 9.10 -3.66
C LEU A 19 -3.95 10.63 -3.57
N ALA A 20 -5.14 11.23 -3.56
CA ALA A 20 -5.27 12.68 -3.46
C ALA A 20 -4.67 13.25 -2.17
N VAL A 21 -4.82 12.54 -1.04
CA VAL A 21 -4.29 12.96 0.27
C VAL A 21 -2.80 12.65 0.40
N PHE A 22 -2.40 11.40 0.17
CA PHE A 22 -1.04 10.92 0.45
C PHE A 22 0.00 11.56 -0.47
N THR A 23 -0.36 11.90 -1.70
CA THR A 23 0.57 12.52 -2.66
C THR A 23 0.88 13.99 -2.37
N GLN A 24 0.15 14.62 -1.44
CA GLN A 24 0.49 15.95 -0.93
C GLN A 24 1.66 15.93 0.05
N ASP A 25 1.93 14.78 0.69
CA ASP A 25 3.10 14.64 1.56
C ASP A 25 4.36 14.50 0.70
N PRO A 26 5.31 15.45 0.77
CA PRO A 26 6.52 15.42 -0.06
C PRO A 26 7.43 14.23 0.27
N ARG A 27 7.28 13.63 1.47
CA ARG A 27 8.08 12.49 1.93
C ARG A 27 7.67 11.18 1.26
N ILE A 28 6.44 11.10 0.75
CA ILE A 28 5.96 9.95 -0.04
C ILE A 28 6.43 10.12 -1.49
N VAL A 29 7.16 9.13 -1.98
CA VAL A 29 7.79 9.13 -3.32
C VAL A 29 7.22 8.07 -4.25
N GLY A 30 6.44 7.13 -3.73
CA GLY A 30 5.72 6.15 -4.55
C GLY A 30 4.61 5.45 -3.79
N ILE A 31 3.61 4.98 -4.54
CA ILE A 31 2.53 4.14 -4.04
C ILE A 31 2.34 2.97 -5.01
N GLY A 32 2.52 1.77 -4.49
CA GLY A 32 2.25 0.51 -5.19
C GLY A 32 0.97 -0.14 -4.69
N ALA A 33 0.31 -0.92 -5.54
CA ALA A 33 -0.84 -1.74 -5.20
C ALA A 33 -0.57 -3.21 -5.53
N SER A 34 -0.74 -4.07 -4.54
CA SER A 34 -0.43 -5.50 -4.54
C SER A 34 -1.69 -6.37 -4.51
N GLY A 35 -1.53 -7.66 -4.30
CA GLY A 35 -2.59 -8.62 -4.05
C GLY A 35 -3.54 -8.73 -5.23
N SER A 36 -4.84 -8.79 -4.91
CA SER A 36 -5.91 -8.94 -5.90
C SER A 36 -5.96 -7.78 -6.90
N TYR A 37 -5.47 -6.59 -6.53
CA TYR A 37 -5.33 -5.47 -7.46
C TYR A 37 -4.28 -5.77 -8.52
N ALA A 38 -3.11 -6.28 -8.12
CA ALA A 38 -2.01 -6.57 -9.04
C ALA A 38 -2.32 -7.71 -10.01
N SER A 39 -3.10 -8.71 -9.58
CA SER A 39 -3.54 -9.85 -10.40
C SER A 39 -4.81 -9.60 -11.23
N ASP A 40 -5.44 -8.43 -11.11
CA ASP A 40 -6.73 -8.11 -11.73
C ASP A 40 -7.84 -9.12 -11.39
N THR A 41 -7.94 -9.47 -10.10
CA THR A 41 -8.92 -10.43 -9.58
C THR A 41 -9.70 -9.88 -8.37
N MET A 42 -9.90 -8.57 -8.30
CA MET A 42 -10.62 -7.93 -7.21
C MET A 42 -12.13 -8.21 -7.27
N ASP A 43 -12.75 -8.20 -6.10
CA ASP A 43 -14.19 -8.15 -5.93
C ASP A 43 -14.58 -7.21 -4.77
N GLN A 44 -15.87 -7.10 -4.48
CA GLN A 44 -16.38 -6.20 -3.45
C GLN A 44 -15.91 -6.55 -2.01
N TYR A 45 -15.36 -7.74 -1.80
CA TYR A 45 -14.86 -8.22 -0.51
C TYR A 45 -13.33 -8.18 -0.41
N SER A 46 -12.66 -7.81 -1.50
CA SER A 46 -11.22 -7.73 -1.56
C SER A 46 -10.69 -6.53 -0.78
N ASP A 47 -9.47 -6.66 -0.28
CA ASP A 47 -8.75 -5.59 0.37
C ASP A 47 -8.02 -4.70 -0.66
N LEU A 48 -7.58 -3.51 -0.23
CA LEU A 48 -6.59 -2.72 -0.98
C LEU A 48 -5.21 -2.87 -0.31
N ASP A 49 -4.33 -3.65 -0.91
CA ASP A 49 -2.96 -3.84 -0.45
C ASP A 49 -2.04 -2.74 -1.00
N LEU A 50 -1.74 -1.71 -0.20
CA LEU A 50 -0.95 -0.54 -0.62
C LEU A 50 0.46 -0.54 0.00
N VAL A 51 1.46 -0.39 -0.86
CA VAL A 51 2.84 -0.14 -0.46
C VAL A 51 3.13 1.34 -0.57
N ILE A 52 3.38 2.00 0.56
CA ILE A 52 3.70 3.42 0.65
C ILE A 52 5.22 3.57 0.71
N ALA A 53 5.83 3.94 -0.42
CA ALA A 53 7.27 4.15 -0.54
C ALA A 53 7.64 5.56 -0.10
N ILE A 54 8.50 5.64 0.92
CA ILE A 54 8.91 6.87 1.60
C ILE A 54 10.37 7.18 1.24
N ASN A 55 10.69 8.47 1.12
CA ASN A 55 12.06 8.94 1.06
C ASN A 55 12.87 8.39 2.26
N PRO A 56 14.00 7.69 2.05
CA PRO A 56 14.76 7.08 3.14
C PRO A 56 15.10 8.01 4.30
N ASP A 57 15.42 9.26 4.02
CA ASP A 57 15.78 10.26 5.04
C ASP A 57 14.60 10.63 5.95
N ASP A 58 13.37 10.46 5.47
CA ASP A 58 12.13 10.81 6.16
C ASP A 58 11.43 9.60 6.81
N TYR A 59 11.93 8.38 6.56
CA TYR A 59 11.24 7.13 6.92
C TYR A 59 10.90 7.04 8.42
N ALA A 60 11.84 7.39 9.30
CA ALA A 60 11.61 7.33 10.75
C ALA A 60 10.47 8.27 11.19
N ALA A 61 10.46 9.51 10.69
CA ALA A 61 9.42 10.49 11.02
C ALA A 61 8.05 10.06 10.48
N VAL A 62 8.00 9.58 9.22
CA VAL A 62 6.74 9.06 8.65
C VAL A 62 6.24 7.84 9.42
N MET A 63 7.14 6.96 9.88
CA MET A 63 6.76 5.84 10.72
C MET A 63 6.10 6.31 12.02
N GLU A 64 6.62 7.33 12.70
CA GLU A 64 5.98 7.90 13.89
C GLU A 64 4.62 8.57 13.58
N GLU A 65 4.48 9.16 12.41
CA GLU A 65 3.30 9.94 11.99
C GLU A 65 2.27 9.17 11.15
N ARG A 66 2.51 7.89 10.83
CA ARG A 66 1.68 7.12 9.87
C ARG A 66 0.19 7.08 10.20
N PHE A 67 -0.17 7.06 11.48
CA PHE A 67 -1.57 7.17 11.90
C PHE A 67 -2.14 8.55 11.59
N THR A 68 -1.38 9.62 11.84
CA THR A 68 -1.76 11.00 11.49
C THR A 68 -2.02 11.17 10.00
N LEU A 69 -1.27 10.47 9.13
CA LEU A 69 -1.55 10.45 7.68
C LEU A 69 -2.88 9.75 7.37
N ILE A 70 -3.13 8.61 8.01
CA ILE A 70 -4.37 7.85 7.81
C ILE A 70 -5.60 8.58 8.39
N GLU A 71 -5.46 9.33 9.49
CA GLU A 71 -6.55 10.15 10.06
C GLU A 71 -7.02 11.27 9.13
N GLN A 72 -6.20 11.69 8.14
CA GLN A 72 -6.63 12.66 7.13
C GLN A 72 -7.59 12.07 6.10
N LEU A 73 -7.72 10.74 6.04
CA LEU A 73 -8.61 10.06 5.11
C LEU A 73 -10.03 10.03 5.66
N GLU A 74 -10.90 10.85 5.08
CA GLU A 74 -12.34 10.81 5.36
C GLU A 74 -12.93 9.39 5.27
N GLY A 75 -13.88 9.09 6.16
CA GLY A 75 -14.55 7.79 6.21
C GLY A 75 -13.79 6.69 6.96
N LYS A 76 -12.56 6.94 7.44
CA LYS A 76 -11.83 6.00 8.31
C LYS A 76 -12.61 5.74 9.60
N VAL A 77 -12.92 4.47 9.86
CA VAL A 77 -13.65 3.98 11.04
C VAL A 77 -12.68 3.52 12.12
N ALA A 78 -11.68 2.73 11.73
CA ALA A 78 -10.69 2.16 12.64
C ALA A 78 -9.36 1.99 11.91
N ALA A 79 -8.25 2.04 12.66
CA ALA A 79 -6.92 1.71 12.16
C ALA A 79 -6.09 1.09 13.29
N PHE A 80 -5.27 0.09 12.99
CA PHE A 80 -4.38 -0.58 13.94
C PHE A 80 -3.16 -1.20 13.25
N THR A 81 -2.13 -1.52 14.02
CA THR A 81 -0.87 -2.07 13.47
C THR A 81 -0.98 -3.56 13.15
N GLY A 82 -0.20 -4.00 12.16
CA GLY A 82 0.01 -5.40 11.79
C GLY A 82 0.95 -6.17 12.74
N GLU A 83 1.17 -5.68 13.97
CA GLU A 83 2.09 -6.32 14.92
C GLU A 83 1.68 -7.76 15.27
N HIS A 84 0.38 -8.03 15.26
CA HIS A 84 -0.18 -9.37 15.51
C HIS A 84 0.19 -10.41 14.43
N VAL A 85 0.62 -9.95 13.23
CA VAL A 85 1.18 -10.79 12.15
C VAL A 85 2.68 -10.59 11.97
N GLY A 86 3.34 -9.88 12.91
CA GLY A 86 4.78 -9.63 12.87
C GLY A 86 5.24 -8.56 11.88
N GLU A 87 4.33 -7.71 11.38
CA GLU A 87 4.64 -6.63 10.44
C GLU A 87 4.29 -5.26 11.06
N PRO A 88 5.19 -4.63 11.83
CA PRO A 88 4.94 -3.35 12.50
C PRO A 88 4.83 -2.15 11.54
N ARG A 89 5.29 -2.34 10.30
CA ARG A 89 5.18 -1.35 9.21
C ARG A 89 3.80 -1.32 8.56
N LEU A 90 2.98 -2.35 8.80
CA LEU A 90 1.63 -2.43 8.30
C LEU A 90 0.68 -1.69 9.23
N VAL A 91 -0.16 -0.84 8.66
CA VAL A 91 -1.37 -0.33 9.30
C VAL A 91 -2.57 -0.84 8.53
N ILE A 92 -3.42 -1.58 9.21
CA ILE A 92 -4.70 -2.05 8.71
C ILE A 92 -5.74 -0.99 9.05
N ALA A 93 -6.52 -0.54 8.07
CA ALA A 93 -7.58 0.45 8.26
C ALA A 93 -8.89 0.04 7.59
N LEU A 94 -10.00 0.41 8.24
CA LEU A 94 -11.36 0.14 7.77
C LEU A 94 -12.09 1.45 7.44
N PHE A 95 -12.79 1.49 6.31
CA PHE A 95 -13.47 2.68 5.79
C PHE A 95 -14.97 2.47 5.59
N ALA A 96 -15.77 3.39 6.12
CA ALA A 96 -17.19 3.51 5.82
C ALA A 96 -17.41 4.09 4.41
N PRO A 97 -18.59 3.85 3.79
CA PRO A 97 -19.73 3.10 4.30
C PRO A 97 -19.70 1.59 4.02
N HIS A 98 -18.77 1.12 3.18
CA HIS A 98 -18.74 -0.26 2.69
C HIS A 98 -17.84 -1.20 3.51
N ALA A 99 -17.31 -0.72 4.65
CA ALA A 99 -16.32 -1.43 5.46
C ALA A 99 -15.10 -1.88 4.63
N LEU A 100 -14.64 -1.01 3.71
CA LEU A 100 -13.49 -1.32 2.87
C LEU A 100 -12.23 -1.44 3.73
N HIS A 101 -11.49 -2.51 3.48
CA HIS A 101 -10.27 -2.82 4.19
C HIS A 101 -9.07 -2.40 3.34
N VAL A 102 -8.13 -1.68 3.97
CA VAL A 102 -6.92 -1.19 3.32
C VAL A 102 -5.72 -1.51 4.20
N ASP A 103 -4.75 -2.18 3.58
CA ASP A 103 -3.45 -2.51 4.15
C ASP A 103 -2.45 -1.45 3.69
N PHE A 104 -2.02 -0.57 4.60
CA PHE A 104 -0.97 0.41 4.34
C PHE A 104 0.37 -0.11 4.85
N LYS A 105 1.19 -0.63 3.96
CA LYS A 105 2.57 -1.03 4.27
C LYS A 105 3.54 0.10 3.98
N PHE A 106 4.07 0.72 5.02
CA PHE A 106 5.05 1.80 4.91
C PHE A 106 6.48 1.24 4.77
N VAL A 107 7.20 1.65 3.73
CA VAL A 107 8.57 1.18 3.49
C VAL A 107 9.46 2.33 3.07
N ALA A 108 10.75 2.28 3.43
CA ALA A 108 11.73 3.12 2.75
C ALA A 108 11.80 2.71 1.27
N LEU A 109 12.02 3.66 0.36
CA LEU A 109 11.99 3.40 -1.09
C LEU A 109 12.84 2.17 -1.53
N PRO A 110 14.08 1.97 -1.06
CA PRO A 110 14.88 0.79 -1.41
C PRO A 110 14.25 -0.54 -0.96
N ASP A 111 13.54 -0.54 0.18
CA ASP A 111 12.92 -1.73 0.75
C ASP A 111 11.70 -2.20 -0.07
N ALA A 112 11.13 -1.32 -0.91
CA ALA A 112 10.06 -1.69 -1.85
C ALA A 112 10.53 -2.72 -2.89
N ALA A 113 11.84 -2.89 -3.09
CA ALA A 113 12.40 -3.94 -3.95
C ALA A 113 12.03 -5.34 -3.45
N VAL A 114 11.88 -5.51 -2.12
CA VAL A 114 11.54 -6.79 -1.48
C VAL A 114 10.02 -6.93 -1.42
N ARG A 115 9.46 -7.70 -2.35
CA ARG A 115 8.02 -7.91 -2.50
C ARG A 115 7.70 -9.34 -2.90
N VAL A 116 6.50 -9.79 -2.55
CA VAL A 116 6.06 -11.17 -2.80
C VAL A 116 5.38 -11.33 -4.16
N ASP A 117 4.77 -10.26 -4.67
CA ASP A 117 3.93 -10.24 -5.86
C ASP A 117 4.29 -9.09 -6.79
N ASP A 118 3.71 -9.09 -7.99
CA ASP A 118 4.01 -8.11 -9.04
C ASP A 118 3.27 -6.78 -8.81
N THR A 119 3.61 -6.12 -7.70
CA THR A 119 3.03 -4.84 -7.26
C THR A 119 3.00 -3.82 -8.38
N LYS A 120 1.83 -3.23 -8.64
CA LYS A 120 1.62 -2.24 -9.70
C LYS A 120 1.78 -0.83 -9.14
N VAL A 121 2.59 0.00 -9.78
CA VAL A 121 2.71 1.42 -9.43
C VAL A 121 1.41 2.14 -9.76
N VAL A 122 0.75 2.71 -8.74
CA VAL A 122 -0.46 3.54 -8.90
C VAL A 122 -0.14 5.03 -8.88
N TRP A 123 0.96 5.42 -8.22
CA TRP A 123 1.51 6.77 -8.26
C TRP A 123 3.00 6.75 -7.93
N GLU A 124 3.77 7.69 -8.49
CA GLU A 124 5.18 7.89 -8.12
C GLU A 124 5.68 9.29 -8.45
N ARG A 125 6.77 9.68 -7.78
CA ARG A 125 7.55 10.88 -8.06
C ARG A 125 8.72 10.50 -8.95
N ASP A 126 8.85 11.15 -10.09
CA ASP A 126 9.99 11.05 -11.01
C ASP A 126 10.43 9.62 -11.39
N GLY A 127 9.49 8.66 -11.43
CA GLY A 127 9.79 7.28 -11.81
C GLY A 127 10.53 6.46 -10.73
N GLN A 128 10.63 6.97 -9.50
CA GLN A 128 11.48 6.38 -8.46
C GLN A 128 11.06 4.96 -8.08
N LEU A 129 9.75 4.69 -7.95
CA LEU A 129 9.27 3.37 -7.54
C LEU A 129 9.40 2.36 -8.68
N SER A 130 9.07 2.76 -9.91
CA SER A 130 9.29 1.97 -11.12
C SER A 130 10.76 1.58 -11.30
N ALA A 131 11.69 2.50 -11.00
CA ALA A 131 13.12 2.23 -11.06
C ALA A 131 13.56 1.16 -10.04
N ILE A 132 12.97 1.14 -8.84
CA ILE A 132 13.21 0.09 -7.84
C ILE A 132 12.65 -1.26 -8.31
N TYR A 133 11.41 -1.29 -8.81
CA TYR A 133 10.79 -2.54 -9.27
C TYR A 133 11.48 -3.14 -10.49
N ALA A 134 12.12 -2.32 -11.34
CA ALA A 134 12.92 -2.82 -12.47
C ALA A 134 14.21 -3.54 -12.04
N GLN A 135 14.69 -3.32 -10.81
CA GLN A 135 15.94 -3.89 -10.29
C GLN A 135 15.74 -5.23 -9.58
N SER A 136 14.49 -5.62 -9.27
CA SER A 136 14.19 -6.86 -8.56
C SER A 136 12.93 -7.54 -9.05
N THR A 137 12.92 -8.87 -9.00
CA THR A 137 11.74 -9.68 -9.27
C THR A 137 11.03 -10.05 -7.95
N PRO A 138 9.69 -10.06 -7.93
CA PRO A 138 8.96 -10.53 -6.77
C PRO A 138 9.23 -12.00 -6.48
N HIS A 139 9.24 -12.39 -5.21
CA HIS A 139 9.42 -13.78 -4.81
C HIS A 139 8.56 -14.10 -3.59
N TYR A 140 7.66 -15.08 -3.76
CA TYR A 140 6.97 -15.67 -2.62
C TYR A 140 7.95 -16.48 -1.78
N PRO A 141 7.98 -16.29 -0.45
CA PRO A 141 8.79 -17.14 0.41
C PRO A 141 8.33 -18.58 0.25
N CYS A 142 9.25 -19.48 -0.09
CA CYS A 142 8.98 -20.91 -0.13
C CYS A 142 9.14 -21.45 1.30
N PRO A 143 8.06 -21.83 2.00
CA PRO A 143 8.19 -22.38 3.33
C PRO A 143 9.03 -23.65 3.24
N THR A 144 10.06 -23.77 4.07
CA THR A 144 10.71 -25.07 4.27
C THR A 144 9.68 -26.00 4.91
N PRO A 145 9.41 -27.20 4.36
CA PRO A 145 8.54 -28.16 5.00
C PRO A 145 9.16 -28.55 6.35
N GLN A 146 8.64 -28.00 7.43
CA GLN A 146 8.88 -28.46 8.79
C GLN A 146 7.55 -28.99 9.32
N TRP A 147 7.58 -30.22 9.83
CA TRP A 147 6.49 -30.93 10.48
C TRP A 147 6.48 -30.63 11.97
#